data_AF-A0A1M5DVX3-F1
#
_entry.id   AF-A0A1M5DVX3-F1
#
_cell.length_a   1.000
_cell.length_b   1.000
_cell.length_c   1.000
_cell.angle_alpha   90.00
_cell.angle_beta   90.00
_cell.angle_gamma   90.00
#
_symmetry.space_group_name_H-M   'P 1'
#
loop_
_entity.id
_entity.type
_entity.pdbx_description
1 polymer ?
#
loop_
_entity_poly.entity_id
_entity_poly.type
_entity_poly.pdbx_seq_one_letter_code
_entity_poly.pdbx_strand_id
1 'polypeptide(L)'
;GEKINYNFTVTNTGNVTLTTVALTDAMTATGLVITTNTIASLNVGQSATLTGIYTLTQADVDAGKVINTALVIAKDPKGNEVTDTSGTAVDNNTPTETSLTSRGSISITKDGIYTDSNNDGVANIGDKIIYSFTVTNTGSLTLTNVIVTDPLPGLIMSGSPIILNIGSSNSTAFIGTYSITQADIDAGVVYNLATVTGTLPSENKVTATSTDPTPCNACIPKPECTSCTITILTKNPKIDVVKTSVSTGYSLVGDLINYNITVKNTGNVTLFQIVVTDPLTGLSSTITSLAPGKSQEFNETYTVTKVDLVNNSVTNTAFAKVLTADRIEISDSDTLVVEKSFVLGCGSILVRNAFSPNGDGINDVFVIDNIGDTSCYPENTVEIYNRWGILVFETKNYDNQNNNFEGLSRGRTTINQSSGLPAGTYFYILNYLSVDGNGNLQSNKKDGYLYITK
;
A
#
# COMPACT_ATOMS: atom_id res chain seq x y z
N GLY A 1 -48.62 13.24 24.82
CA GLY A 1 -48.56 14.70 24.60
C GLY A 1 -49.71 15.17 23.73
N GLU A 2 -49.95 14.48 22.60
CA GLU A 2 -51.17 14.60 21.82
C GLU A 2 -52.42 14.27 22.65
N LYS A 3 -53.60 14.71 22.17
CA LYS A 3 -54.86 14.67 22.93
C LYS A 3 -55.97 13.97 22.15
N ILE A 4 -56.78 13.19 22.86
CA ILE A 4 -58.08 12.68 22.38
C ILE A 4 -59.18 13.56 22.98
N ASN A 5 -60.08 14.05 22.13
CA ASN A 5 -61.27 14.80 22.55
C ASN A 5 -62.47 13.83 22.58
N TYR A 6 -63.04 13.62 23.76
CA TYR A 6 -64.25 12.83 23.95
C TYR A 6 -65.49 13.73 24.00
N ASN A 7 -66.54 13.30 23.29
CA ASN A 7 -67.88 13.85 23.37
C ASN A 7 -68.81 12.78 23.95
N PHE A 8 -69.33 13.00 25.15
CA PHE A 8 -70.29 12.12 25.80
C PHE A 8 -71.70 12.68 25.59
N THR A 9 -72.50 12.02 24.75
CA THR A 9 -73.90 12.43 24.51
C THR A 9 -74.82 11.59 25.37
N VAL A 10 -75.50 12.23 26.33
CA VAL A 10 -76.47 11.60 27.21
C VAL A 10 -77.88 11.92 26.70
N THR A 11 -78.67 10.89 26.42
CA THR A 11 -80.06 11.04 25.92
C THR A 11 -81.02 10.42 26.90
N ASN A 12 -82.06 11.17 27.30
CA ASN A 12 -83.14 10.59 28.09
C ASN A 12 -84.13 9.85 27.18
N THR A 13 -84.01 8.53 27.13
CA THR A 13 -84.88 7.64 26.33
C THR A 13 -86.10 7.13 27.10
N GLY A 14 -86.23 7.52 28.38
CA GLY A 14 -87.35 7.16 29.22
C GLY A 14 -88.62 7.98 28.93
N ASN A 15 -89.61 7.87 29.81
CA ASN A 15 -90.91 8.55 29.70
C ASN A 15 -91.13 9.65 30.76
N VAL A 16 -90.10 9.96 31.56
CA VAL A 16 -90.13 11.00 32.58
C VAL A 16 -88.87 11.88 32.52
N THR A 17 -88.97 13.12 33.00
CA THR A 17 -87.79 14.01 33.12
C THR A 17 -86.82 13.45 34.16
N LEU A 18 -85.53 13.41 33.80
CA LEU A 18 -84.44 13.01 34.68
C LEU A 18 -83.76 14.25 35.27
N THR A 19 -83.33 14.16 36.53
CA THR A 19 -82.61 15.24 37.23
C THR A 19 -81.29 14.74 37.80
N THR A 20 -80.40 15.68 38.17
CA THR A 20 -79.10 15.37 38.80
C THR A 20 -78.27 14.37 38.00
N VAL A 21 -78.23 14.52 36.67
CA VAL A 21 -77.49 13.63 35.80
C VAL A 21 -76.00 13.91 36.00
N ALA A 22 -75.23 12.90 36.41
CA ALA A 22 -73.81 12.99 36.69
C ALA A 22 -73.05 11.92 35.90
N LEU A 23 -71.99 12.35 35.20
CA LEU A 23 -71.10 11.49 34.44
C LEU A 23 -69.82 11.23 35.24
N THR A 24 -69.41 9.97 35.27
CA THR A 24 -68.17 9.49 35.87
C THR A 24 -67.42 8.65 34.85
N ASP A 25 -66.09 8.74 34.86
CA ASP A 25 -65.24 8.04 33.89
C ASP A 25 -63.95 7.62 34.60
N ALA A 26 -63.58 6.33 34.48
CA ALA A 26 -62.43 5.77 35.15
C ALA A 26 -61.10 6.36 34.63
N MET A 27 -61.04 6.79 33.37
CA MET A 27 -59.85 7.43 32.79
C MET A 27 -59.55 8.81 33.40
N THR A 28 -60.46 9.38 34.21
CA THR A 28 -60.16 10.60 34.98
C THR A 28 -59.02 10.40 35.98
N ALA A 29 -58.83 9.16 36.47
CA ALA A 29 -57.70 8.81 37.32
C ALA A 29 -56.35 8.77 36.57
N THR A 30 -56.37 8.60 35.25
CA THR A 30 -55.17 8.44 34.40
C THR A 30 -54.91 9.59 33.45
N GLY A 31 -55.71 10.67 33.51
CA GLY A 31 -55.43 11.92 32.79
C GLY A 31 -56.54 12.46 31.90
N LEU A 32 -57.76 11.89 31.94
CA LEU A 32 -58.93 12.49 31.30
C LEU A 32 -59.44 13.66 32.14
N VAL A 33 -59.55 14.84 31.54
CA VAL A 33 -60.13 16.02 32.18
C VAL A 33 -61.49 16.31 31.57
N ILE A 34 -62.55 16.18 32.37
CA ILE A 34 -63.93 16.48 31.96
C ILE A 34 -64.27 17.93 32.32
N THR A 35 -64.75 18.71 31.34
CA THR A 35 -65.01 20.16 31.51
C THR A 35 -66.20 20.44 32.42
N THR A 36 -67.28 19.69 32.20
CA THR A 36 -68.49 19.67 33.03
C THR A 36 -68.96 18.23 33.14
N ASN A 37 -69.26 17.76 34.35
CA ASN A 37 -69.65 16.36 34.57
C ASN A 37 -71.11 16.20 35.01
N THR A 38 -71.89 17.28 35.03
CA THR A 38 -73.29 17.24 35.48
C THR A 38 -74.23 17.96 34.52
N ILE A 39 -75.45 17.43 34.36
CA ILE A 39 -76.58 18.04 33.66
C ILE A 39 -77.74 18.17 34.66
N ALA A 40 -78.24 19.39 34.85
CA ALA A 40 -79.23 19.67 35.89
C ALA A 40 -80.55 18.91 35.69
N SER A 41 -81.03 18.88 34.44
CA SER A 41 -82.26 18.20 34.05
C SER A 41 -82.23 17.82 32.57
N LEU A 42 -82.87 16.71 32.22
CA LEU A 42 -83.01 16.16 30.88
C LEU A 42 -84.47 15.74 30.66
N ASN A 43 -85.20 16.49 29.84
CA ASN A 43 -86.57 16.16 29.46
C ASN A 43 -86.61 14.89 28.59
N VAL A 44 -87.80 14.28 28.48
CA VAL A 44 -88.02 13.10 27.62
C VAL A 44 -87.59 13.41 26.19
N GLY A 45 -86.73 12.56 25.63
CA GLY A 45 -86.18 12.71 24.27
C GLY A 45 -85.10 13.79 24.12
N GLN A 46 -84.76 14.52 25.18
CA GLN A 46 -83.69 15.51 25.15
C GLN A 46 -82.32 14.81 25.24
N SER A 47 -81.33 15.38 24.53
CA SER A 47 -79.92 15.01 24.67
C SER A 47 -79.11 16.21 25.17
N ALA A 48 -78.02 15.91 25.88
CA ALA A 48 -77.01 16.89 26.27
C ALA A 48 -75.62 16.28 26.06
N THR A 49 -74.64 17.12 25.72
CA THR A 49 -73.26 16.68 25.46
C THR A 49 -72.31 17.23 26.52
N LEU A 50 -71.49 16.35 27.08
CA LEU A 50 -70.37 16.68 27.95
C LEU A 50 -69.07 16.42 27.20
N THR A 51 -68.03 17.19 27.48
CA THR A 51 -66.74 17.07 26.79
C THR A 51 -65.61 16.74 27.76
N GLY A 52 -64.70 15.88 27.32
CA GLY A 52 -63.48 15.54 28.04
C GLY A 52 -62.26 15.53 27.13
N ILE A 53 -61.10 15.83 27.69
CA ILE A 53 -59.82 15.82 26.97
C ILE A 53 -58.87 14.85 27.68
N TYR A 54 -58.45 13.80 26.97
CA TYR A 54 -57.45 12.85 27.44
C TYR A 54 -56.09 13.16 26.80
N THR A 55 -55.04 13.31 27.60
CA THR A 55 -53.67 13.49 27.09
C THR A 55 -52.98 12.13 26.99
N LEU A 56 -52.55 11.75 25.78
CA LEU A 56 -51.90 10.47 25.53
C LEU A 56 -50.58 10.31 26.30
N THR A 57 -50.38 9.13 26.85
CA THR A 57 -49.14 8.68 27.49
C THR A 57 -48.30 7.83 26.52
N GLN A 58 -47.04 7.53 26.88
CA GLN A 58 -46.22 6.63 26.08
C GLN A 58 -46.79 5.20 26.06
N ALA A 59 -47.36 4.74 27.18
CA ALA A 59 -47.99 3.43 27.25
C ALA A 59 -49.19 3.30 26.31
N ASP A 60 -49.97 4.38 26.12
CA ASP A 60 -51.07 4.39 25.15
C ASP A 60 -50.54 4.23 23.72
N VAL A 61 -49.48 4.97 23.36
CA VAL A 61 -48.85 4.89 22.03
C VAL A 61 -48.25 3.51 21.80
N ASP A 62 -47.59 2.93 22.81
CA ASP A 62 -47.03 1.58 22.77
C ASP A 62 -48.11 0.50 22.65
N ALA A 63 -49.26 0.70 23.30
CA ALA A 63 -50.44 -0.17 23.17
C ALA A 63 -51.15 -0.03 21.81
N GLY A 64 -50.88 1.06 21.07
CA GLY A 64 -51.44 1.33 19.75
C GLY A 64 -52.93 1.70 19.76
N LYS A 65 -53.56 1.84 20.93
CA LYS A 65 -54.97 2.23 21.07
C LYS A 65 -55.31 2.72 22.47
N VAL A 66 -56.39 3.49 22.56
CA VAL A 66 -57.03 3.90 23.81
C VAL A 66 -58.47 3.43 23.81
N ILE A 67 -58.91 2.77 24.89
CA ILE A 67 -60.29 2.28 25.07
C ILE A 67 -60.92 3.06 26.22
N ASN A 68 -62.08 3.68 25.99
CA ASN A 68 -62.79 4.45 27.02
C ASN A 68 -64.27 4.04 27.16
N THR A 69 -64.77 4.13 28.39
CA THR A 69 -66.19 4.01 28.74
C THR A 69 -66.49 4.91 29.95
N ALA A 70 -67.66 5.54 29.95
CA ALA A 70 -68.16 6.38 31.03
C ALA A 70 -69.48 5.83 31.57
N LEU A 71 -69.73 6.08 32.85
CA LEU A 71 -70.97 5.76 33.55
C LEU A 71 -71.73 7.05 33.83
N VAL A 72 -73.00 7.10 33.45
CA VAL A 72 -73.91 8.17 33.85
C VAL A 72 -74.92 7.66 34.88
N ILE A 73 -75.18 8.48 35.90
CA ILE A 73 -76.17 8.24 36.95
C ILE A 73 -77.13 9.43 36.97
N ALA A 74 -78.43 9.19 37.02
CA ALA A 74 -79.48 10.22 37.09
C ALA A 74 -80.60 9.81 38.05
N LYS A 75 -81.51 10.72 38.38
CA LYS A 75 -82.68 10.46 39.22
C LYS A 75 -84.00 10.68 38.50
N ASP A 76 -84.93 9.74 38.64
CA ASP A 76 -86.32 9.88 38.21
C ASP A 76 -87.11 10.86 39.13
N PRO A 77 -88.36 11.25 38.79
CA PRO A 77 -89.17 12.12 39.65
C PRO A 77 -89.53 11.58 41.04
N LYS A 78 -89.34 10.27 41.28
CA LYS A 78 -89.51 9.63 42.59
C LYS A 78 -88.20 9.57 43.37
N GLY A 79 -87.10 10.03 42.80
CA GLY A 79 -85.77 10.03 43.39
C GLY A 79 -85.00 8.72 43.22
N ASN A 80 -85.51 7.75 42.43
CA ASN A 80 -84.80 6.51 42.16
C ASN A 80 -83.65 6.75 41.17
N GLU A 81 -82.53 6.07 41.37
CA GLU A 81 -81.40 6.14 40.46
C GLU A 81 -81.65 5.33 39.18
N VAL A 82 -81.26 5.91 38.06
CA VAL A 82 -81.13 5.23 36.77
C VAL A 82 -79.71 5.41 36.27
N THR A 83 -79.14 4.36 35.69
CA THR A 83 -77.73 4.33 35.29
C THR A 83 -77.60 3.84 33.87
N ASP A 84 -76.61 4.36 33.16
CA ASP A 84 -76.25 3.87 31.83
C ASP A 84 -74.73 3.90 31.62
N THR A 85 -74.21 2.93 30.89
CA THR A 85 -72.78 2.83 30.54
C THR A 85 -72.62 3.17 29.08
N SER A 86 -71.82 4.18 28.77
CA SER A 86 -71.64 4.65 27.41
C SER A 86 -71.10 3.54 26.49
N GLY A 87 -71.61 3.48 25.27
CA GLY A 87 -71.02 2.72 24.18
C GLY A 87 -70.90 3.50 22.88
N THR A 88 -70.77 2.77 21.76
CA THR A 88 -70.62 3.35 20.41
C THR A 88 -71.95 3.79 19.79
N ALA A 89 -73.08 3.40 20.39
CA ALA A 89 -74.43 3.84 20.04
C ALA A 89 -75.29 3.99 21.30
N VAL A 90 -76.48 4.60 21.15
CA VAL A 90 -77.40 4.93 22.27
C VAL A 90 -78.01 3.73 22.98
N ASP A 91 -77.85 2.53 22.43
CA ASP A 91 -78.48 1.28 22.87
C ASP A 91 -77.45 0.19 23.18
N ASN A 92 -76.17 0.53 23.29
CA ASN A 92 -75.12 -0.43 23.58
C ASN A 92 -74.08 0.10 24.56
N ASN A 93 -73.33 -0.82 25.16
CA ASN A 93 -72.25 -0.53 26.10
C ASN A 93 -70.88 -0.90 25.52
N THR A 94 -70.73 -0.87 24.19
CA THR A 94 -69.47 -1.24 23.53
C THR A 94 -68.46 -0.11 23.75
N PRO A 95 -67.31 -0.35 24.41
CA PRO A 95 -66.34 0.71 24.69
C PRO A 95 -65.88 1.42 23.41
N THR A 96 -65.62 2.73 23.52
CA THR A 96 -65.10 3.51 22.40
C THR A 96 -63.60 3.24 22.28
N GLU A 97 -63.19 2.60 21.19
CA GLU A 97 -61.78 2.37 20.85
C GLU A 97 -61.27 3.43 19.87
N THR A 98 -60.20 4.12 20.26
CA THR A 98 -59.45 5.03 19.39
C THR A 98 -58.12 4.37 19.04
N SER A 99 -57.97 3.92 17.79
CA SER A 99 -56.70 3.38 17.29
C SER A 99 -55.68 4.51 17.12
N LEU A 100 -54.46 4.29 17.60
CA LEU A 100 -53.34 5.21 17.41
C LEU A 100 -52.47 4.68 16.26
N THR A 101 -52.06 5.58 15.36
CA THR A 101 -51.17 5.23 14.27
C THR A 101 -49.73 5.18 14.76
N SER A 102 -49.26 3.98 15.13
CA SER A 102 -47.85 3.75 15.43
C SER A 102 -47.03 3.68 14.13
N ARG A 103 -45.95 4.45 14.03
CA ARG A 103 -45.01 4.39 12.90
C ARG A 103 -43.64 3.97 13.40
N GLY A 104 -43.24 2.74 13.11
CA GLY A 104 -41.86 2.31 13.28
C GLY A 104 -40.98 2.88 12.17
N SER A 105 -39.91 3.58 12.52
CA SER A 105 -38.95 4.10 11.54
C SER A 105 -37.59 4.34 12.20
N ILE A 106 -36.52 4.03 11.48
CA ILE A 106 -35.15 4.19 11.93
C ILE A 106 -34.32 4.73 10.75
N SER A 107 -33.32 5.56 11.03
CA SER A 107 -32.34 6.00 10.03
C SER A 107 -30.92 5.81 10.57
N ILE A 108 -29.96 5.74 9.66
CA ILE A 108 -28.56 5.56 9.98
C ILE A 108 -27.71 6.34 8.98
N THR A 109 -26.75 7.12 9.48
CA THR A 109 -25.65 7.64 8.67
C THR A 109 -24.37 6.88 8.98
N LYS A 110 -23.48 6.82 7.99
CA LYS A 110 -22.18 6.14 8.09
C LYS A 110 -21.10 7.00 7.47
N ASP A 111 -20.15 7.40 8.28
CA ASP A 111 -18.96 8.13 7.83
C ASP A 111 -17.73 7.22 7.91
N GLY A 112 -16.81 7.35 6.96
CA GLY A 112 -15.63 6.50 6.81
C GLY A 112 -14.36 7.32 6.67
N ILE A 113 -13.50 7.28 7.70
CA ILE A 113 -12.26 8.06 7.75
C ILE A 113 -11.07 7.14 7.46
N TYR A 114 -10.35 7.42 6.37
CA TYR A 114 -9.07 6.79 6.07
C TYR A 114 -8.01 7.20 7.10
N THR A 115 -7.26 6.23 7.59
CA THR A 115 -6.16 6.38 8.54
C THR A 115 -4.91 5.73 7.94
N ASP A 116 -4.01 6.58 7.45
CA ASP A 116 -2.65 6.22 7.09
C ASP A 116 -1.89 5.86 8.38
N SER A 117 -1.57 4.58 8.55
CA SER A 117 -0.99 4.06 9.79
C SER A 117 0.52 4.25 9.86
N ASN A 118 1.19 4.43 8.72
CA ASN A 118 2.64 4.62 8.65
C ASN A 118 3.04 6.08 8.32
N ASN A 119 2.06 6.94 8.02
CA ASN A 119 2.22 8.37 7.73
C ASN A 119 3.12 8.65 6.51
N ASP A 120 3.18 7.75 5.53
CA ASP A 120 3.95 7.95 4.30
C ASP A 120 3.19 8.71 3.19
N GLY A 121 1.90 9.00 3.41
CA GLY A 121 1.06 9.75 2.47
C GLY A 121 0.57 8.91 1.29
N VAL A 122 0.78 7.59 1.32
CA VAL A 122 0.38 6.63 0.30
C VAL A 122 -0.57 5.61 0.94
N ALA A 123 -1.46 5.03 0.15
CA ALA A 123 -2.29 3.91 0.63
C ALA A 123 -1.47 2.62 0.65
N ASN A 124 -1.40 1.97 1.80
CA ASN A 124 -0.65 0.75 2.05
C ASN A 124 -1.54 -0.38 2.58
N ILE A 125 -1.09 -1.62 2.37
CA ILE A 125 -1.76 -2.79 2.96
C ILE A 125 -1.70 -2.66 4.49
N GLY A 126 -2.86 -2.81 5.13
CA GLY A 126 -2.98 -2.75 6.59
C GLY A 126 -3.31 -1.35 7.13
N ASP A 127 -3.27 -0.30 6.30
CA ASP A 127 -3.91 0.98 6.63
C ASP A 127 -5.40 0.77 6.91
N LYS A 128 -6.02 1.72 7.61
CA LYS A 128 -7.37 1.50 8.16
C LYS A 128 -8.38 2.48 7.61
N ILE A 129 -9.64 2.03 7.56
CA ILE A 129 -10.80 2.89 7.49
C ILE A 129 -11.59 2.71 8.77
N ILE A 130 -11.80 3.81 9.50
CA ILE A 130 -12.61 3.83 10.72
C ILE A 130 -14.01 4.32 10.32
N TYR A 131 -15.00 3.45 10.48
CA TYR A 131 -16.40 3.76 10.23
C TYR A 131 -17.10 4.16 11.52
N SER A 132 -17.75 5.33 11.49
CA SER A 132 -18.62 5.80 12.57
C SER A 132 -20.08 5.79 12.10
N PHE A 133 -20.99 5.48 13.01
CA PHE A 133 -22.41 5.33 12.70
C PHE A 133 -23.25 6.23 13.60
N THR A 134 -24.17 7.01 13.00
CA THR A 134 -25.19 7.73 13.76
C THR A 134 -26.56 7.13 13.47
N VAL A 135 -27.16 6.50 14.47
CA VAL A 135 -28.47 5.86 14.38
C VAL A 135 -29.52 6.76 15.02
N THR A 136 -30.65 6.99 14.34
CA THR A 136 -31.74 7.84 14.84
C THR A 136 -33.09 7.13 14.76
N ASN A 137 -33.85 7.17 15.84
CA ASN A 137 -35.23 6.71 15.84
C ASN A 137 -36.13 7.82 15.31
N THR A 138 -36.64 7.65 14.09
CA THR A 138 -37.52 8.61 13.39
C THR A 138 -39.00 8.21 13.46
N GLY A 139 -39.28 7.12 14.17
CA GLY A 139 -40.62 6.62 14.44
C GLY A 139 -41.29 7.30 15.63
N SER A 140 -42.46 6.79 15.99
CA SER A 140 -43.26 7.22 17.15
C SER A 140 -43.22 6.24 18.32
N LEU A 141 -42.37 5.22 18.25
CA LEU A 141 -42.22 4.17 19.27
C LEU A 141 -40.75 4.01 19.65
N THR A 142 -40.49 3.72 20.93
CA THR A 142 -39.15 3.36 21.39
C THR A 142 -38.68 2.07 20.74
N LEU A 143 -37.43 2.04 20.30
CA LEU A 143 -36.83 0.85 19.69
C LEU A 143 -35.90 0.16 20.69
N THR A 144 -35.99 -1.16 20.78
CA THR A 144 -35.09 -2.01 21.56
C THR A 144 -34.24 -2.88 20.65
N ASN A 145 -33.19 -3.48 21.21
CA ASN A 145 -32.27 -4.37 20.48
C ASN A 145 -31.80 -3.75 19.16
N VAL A 146 -31.47 -2.45 19.19
CA VAL A 146 -30.97 -1.73 18.03
C VAL A 146 -29.53 -2.18 17.79
N ILE A 147 -29.25 -2.71 16.60
CA ILE A 147 -27.93 -3.22 16.20
C ILE A 147 -27.57 -2.76 14.79
N VAL A 148 -26.28 -2.57 14.53
CA VAL A 148 -25.74 -2.29 13.19
C VAL A 148 -24.96 -3.50 12.69
N THR A 149 -25.25 -3.92 11.47
CA THR A 149 -24.55 -4.97 10.75
C THR A 149 -24.00 -4.44 9.44
N ASP A 150 -22.85 -4.94 9.03
CA ASP A 150 -22.18 -4.49 7.82
C ASP A 150 -21.57 -5.72 7.11
N PRO A 151 -21.93 -5.98 5.83
CA PRO A 151 -21.51 -7.15 5.10
C PRO A 151 -20.11 -7.03 4.46
N LEU A 152 -19.39 -5.92 4.63
CA LEU A 152 -18.04 -5.75 4.07
C LEU A 152 -17.08 -6.83 4.63
N PRO A 153 -16.54 -7.73 3.79
CA PRO A 153 -15.67 -8.80 4.26
C PRO A 153 -14.42 -8.25 4.95
N GLY A 154 -14.08 -8.77 6.13
CA GLY A 154 -12.90 -8.32 6.90
C GLY A 154 -13.12 -7.07 7.75
N LEU A 155 -14.29 -6.43 7.69
CA LEU A 155 -14.67 -5.37 8.62
C LEU A 155 -14.94 -5.95 10.02
N ILE A 156 -14.34 -5.34 11.04
CA ILE A 156 -14.58 -5.68 12.44
C ILE A 156 -15.54 -4.66 13.03
N MET A 157 -16.74 -5.11 13.41
CA MET A 157 -17.74 -4.31 14.11
C MET A 157 -17.59 -4.42 15.63
N SER A 158 -17.76 -3.30 16.32
CA SER A 158 -17.82 -3.20 17.77
C SER A 158 -19.10 -2.47 18.20
N GLY A 159 -19.62 -2.84 19.36
CA GLY A 159 -20.87 -2.30 19.90
C GLY A 159 -21.78 -3.39 20.49
N SER A 160 -22.66 -3.00 21.40
CA SER A 160 -23.70 -3.87 21.97
C SER A 160 -25.09 -3.33 21.57
N PRO A 161 -26.13 -4.18 21.59
CA PRO A 161 -27.49 -3.70 21.33
C PRO A 161 -27.89 -2.56 22.27
N ILE A 162 -28.53 -1.53 21.72
CA ILE A 162 -28.99 -0.36 22.48
C ILE A 162 -30.51 -0.22 22.46
N ILE A 163 -31.02 0.58 23.39
CA ILE A 163 -32.39 1.10 23.38
C ILE A 163 -32.33 2.53 22.82
N LEU A 164 -33.25 2.86 21.92
CA LEU A 164 -33.32 4.17 21.28
C LEU A 164 -34.72 4.76 21.44
N ASN A 165 -34.83 5.75 22.33
CA ASN A 165 -36.07 6.49 22.57
C ASN A 165 -36.50 7.27 21.34
N ILE A 166 -37.77 7.67 21.30
CA ILE A 166 -38.37 8.45 20.22
C ILE A 166 -37.55 9.73 19.97
N GLY A 167 -37.24 9.98 18.70
CA GLY A 167 -36.50 11.17 18.26
C GLY A 167 -35.05 11.24 18.73
N SER A 168 -34.56 10.24 19.47
CA SER A 168 -33.19 10.21 19.96
C SER A 168 -32.24 9.65 18.91
N SER A 169 -30.99 10.14 18.96
CA SER A 169 -29.88 9.66 18.15
C SER A 169 -28.76 9.13 19.02
N ASN A 170 -28.00 8.16 18.49
CA ASN A 170 -26.77 7.66 19.10
C ASN A 170 -25.66 7.57 18.04
N SER A 171 -24.50 8.13 18.32
CA SER A 171 -23.34 8.19 17.42
C SER A 171 -22.09 7.49 17.94
N THR A 172 -22.17 6.79 19.07
CA THR A 172 -20.99 6.25 19.79
C THR A 172 -21.07 4.77 20.10
N ALA A 173 -22.26 4.16 20.00
CA ALA A 173 -22.47 2.76 20.37
C ALA A 173 -21.88 1.77 19.36
N PHE A 174 -21.70 2.18 18.10
CA PHE A 174 -21.23 1.31 17.02
C PHE A 174 -20.03 1.93 16.31
N ILE A 175 -18.97 1.14 16.15
CA ILE A 175 -17.76 1.52 15.41
C ILE A 175 -17.34 0.32 14.56
N GLY A 176 -17.00 0.58 13.30
CA GLY A 176 -16.41 -0.40 12.39
C GLY A 176 -14.95 -0.08 12.10
N THR A 177 -14.07 -1.07 12.08
CA THR A 177 -12.67 -0.91 11.66
C THR A 177 -12.35 -1.87 10.53
N TYR A 178 -11.96 -1.34 9.38
CA TYR A 178 -11.60 -2.10 8.19
C TYR A 178 -10.10 -1.95 7.90
N SER A 179 -9.40 -3.05 7.64
CA SER A 179 -8.02 -3.03 7.17
C SER A 179 -7.98 -3.13 5.65
N ILE A 180 -7.33 -2.16 5.02
CA ILE A 180 -7.20 -2.03 3.58
C ILE A 180 -6.39 -3.20 3.00
N THR A 181 -6.91 -3.75 1.91
CA THR A 181 -6.29 -4.84 1.15
C THR A 181 -5.63 -4.33 -0.13
N GLN A 182 -4.80 -5.16 -0.76
CA GLN A 182 -4.22 -4.81 -2.07
C GLN A 182 -5.29 -4.60 -3.14
N ALA A 183 -6.38 -5.36 -3.10
CA ALA A 183 -7.47 -5.21 -4.06
C ALA A 183 -8.17 -3.84 -3.93
N ASP A 184 -8.27 -3.31 -2.72
CA ASP A 184 -8.83 -1.98 -2.47
C ASP A 184 -7.92 -0.89 -3.06
N ILE A 185 -6.60 -1.01 -2.87
CA ILE A 185 -5.61 -0.06 -3.42
C ILE A 185 -5.61 -0.11 -4.95
N ASP A 186 -5.65 -1.31 -5.54
CA ASP A 186 -5.72 -1.50 -6.98
C ASP A 186 -7.02 -0.90 -7.57
N ALA A 187 -8.14 -1.02 -6.85
CA ALA A 187 -9.40 -0.35 -7.20
C ALA A 187 -9.34 1.17 -6.99
N GLY A 188 -8.54 1.65 -6.04
CA GLY A 188 -8.41 3.06 -5.64
C GLY A 188 -9.59 3.59 -4.83
N VAL A 189 -10.48 2.71 -4.36
CA VAL A 189 -11.72 3.11 -3.67
C VAL A 189 -12.31 1.94 -2.88
N VAL A 190 -12.88 2.24 -1.72
CA VAL A 190 -13.69 1.30 -0.92
C VAL A 190 -15.13 1.81 -0.86
N TYR A 191 -16.07 0.96 -1.28
CA TYR A 191 -17.51 1.21 -1.14
C TYR A 191 -18.04 0.40 0.03
N ASN A 192 -18.77 1.04 0.94
CA ASN A 192 -19.29 0.33 2.10
C ASN A 192 -20.73 0.75 2.47
N LEU A 193 -21.58 -0.22 2.78
CA LEU A 193 -22.99 -0.02 3.13
C LEU A 193 -23.36 -0.84 4.37
N ALA A 194 -23.84 -0.20 5.42
CA ALA A 194 -24.32 -0.89 6.61
C ALA A 194 -25.85 -0.93 6.66
N THR A 195 -26.39 -1.84 7.47
CA THR A 195 -27.81 -1.94 7.80
C THR A 195 -27.99 -1.85 9.30
N VAL A 196 -28.92 -1.01 9.75
CA VAL A 196 -29.38 -1.00 11.14
C VAL A 196 -30.69 -1.76 11.24
N THR A 197 -30.88 -2.49 12.34
CA THR A 197 -32.13 -3.14 12.72
C THR A 197 -32.52 -2.71 14.13
N GLY A 198 -33.79 -2.39 14.35
CA GLY A 198 -34.37 -2.17 15.68
C GLY A 198 -35.68 -2.94 15.85
N THR A 199 -36.06 -3.23 17.09
CA THR A 199 -37.27 -3.99 17.44
C THR A 199 -38.29 -3.05 18.07
N LEU A 200 -39.53 -3.11 17.58
CA LEU A 200 -40.68 -2.39 18.12
C LEU A 200 -41.25 -3.12 19.35
N PRO A 201 -42.05 -2.45 20.20
CA PRO A 201 -42.77 -3.11 21.31
C PRO A 201 -43.70 -4.25 20.86
N SER A 202 -44.15 -4.25 19.60
CA SER A 202 -44.94 -5.33 19.00
C SER A 202 -44.08 -6.50 18.49
N GLU A 203 -42.78 -6.53 18.81
CA GLU A 203 -41.77 -7.50 18.34
C GLU A 203 -41.44 -7.47 16.85
N ASN A 204 -42.15 -6.64 16.07
CA ASN A 204 -41.82 -6.39 14.67
C ASN A 204 -40.50 -5.63 14.54
N LYS A 205 -39.75 -5.91 13.47
CA LYS A 205 -38.47 -5.24 13.21
C LYS A 205 -38.62 -4.10 12.21
N VAL A 206 -37.83 -3.06 12.41
CA VAL A 206 -37.61 -1.97 11.44
C VAL A 206 -36.14 -1.96 11.04
N THR A 207 -35.88 -1.67 9.77
CA THR A 207 -34.54 -1.68 9.21
C THR A 207 -34.29 -0.46 8.34
N ALA A 208 -33.05 0.00 8.29
CA ALA A 208 -32.62 1.01 7.33
C ALA A 208 -31.18 0.75 6.89
N THR A 209 -30.86 1.11 5.65
CA THR A 209 -29.50 1.11 5.12
C THR A 209 -28.85 2.46 5.36
N SER A 210 -27.53 2.47 5.60
CA SER A 210 -26.77 3.69 5.83
C SER A 210 -26.76 4.62 4.63
N THR A 211 -26.68 5.92 4.92
CA THR A 211 -26.34 6.97 3.95
C THR A 211 -25.04 7.64 4.35
N ASP A 212 -24.24 8.04 3.37
CA ASP A 212 -23.04 8.85 3.58
C ASP A 212 -23.42 10.27 4.03
N PRO A 213 -22.99 10.76 5.20
CA PRO A 213 -23.23 12.13 5.64
C PRO A 213 -22.34 13.15 4.90
N THR A 214 -21.27 12.70 4.25
CA THR A 214 -20.33 13.50 3.46
C THR A 214 -20.15 12.92 2.05
N PRO A 215 -21.20 12.86 1.22
CA PRO A 215 -21.14 12.20 -0.07
C PRO A 215 -20.05 12.80 -0.97
N CYS A 216 -19.24 11.90 -1.55
CA CYS A 216 -18.25 12.30 -2.53
C CYS A 216 -18.88 12.60 -3.90
N ASN A 217 -19.06 13.87 -4.22
CA ASN A 217 -19.68 14.31 -5.48
C ASN A 217 -18.81 14.08 -6.73
N ALA A 218 -17.49 13.94 -6.56
CA ALA A 218 -16.54 13.70 -7.67
C ALA A 218 -16.23 12.20 -7.87
N CYS A 219 -16.72 11.34 -6.98
CA CYS A 219 -16.47 9.90 -7.05
C CYS A 219 -17.32 9.25 -8.13
N ILE A 220 -16.80 8.17 -8.70
CA ILE A 220 -17.54 7.32 -9.63
C ILE A 220 -18.66 6.64 -8.82
N PRO A 221 -19.95 6.88 -9.11
CA PRO A 221 -21.02 6.20 -8.41
C PRO A 221 -21.00 4.72 -8.78
N LYS A 222 -21.18 3.86 -7.78
CA LYS A 222 -21.38 2.42 -7.98
C LYS A 222 -22.88 2.15 -8.16
N PRO A 223 -23.38 1.78 -9.35
CA PRO A 223 -24.82 1.67 -9.61
C PRO A 223 -25.53 0.70 -8.68
N GLU A 224 -24.89 -0.40 -8.29
CA GLU A 224 -25.42 -1.37 -7.33
C GLU A 224 -25.42 -0.87 -5.87
N CYS A 225 -24.83 0.29 -5.57
CA CYS A 225 -24.81 0.87 -4.23
C CYS A 225 -24.83 2.40 -4.25
N THR A 226 -26.01 2.96 -4.50
CA THR A 226 -26.20 4.42 -4.64
C THR A 226 -26.06 5.21 -3.34
N SER A 227 -26.21 4.56 -2.18
CA SER A 227 -26.06 5.18 -0.85
C SER A 227 -24.81 4.73 -0.09
N CYS A 228 -23.88 4.02 -0.75
CA CYS A 228 -22.63 3.62 -0.13
C CYS A 228 -21.83 4.82 0.36
N THR A 229 -21.20 4.66 1.53
CA THR A 229 -20.08 5.52 1.93
C THR A 229 -18.88 5.19 1.05
N ILE A 230 -18.25 6.21 0.49
CA ILE A 230 -17.13 6.06 -0.46
C ILE A 230 -15.85 6.60 0.16
N THR A 231 -14.85 5.75 0.33
CA THR A 231 -13.51 6.16 0.76
C THR A 231 -12.54 6.02 -0.41
N ILE A 232 -11.99 7.13 -0.90
CA ILE A 232 -10.99 7.13 -1.98
C ILE A 232 -9.62 6.76 -1.41
N LEU A 233 -8.88 5.91 -2.14
CA LEU A 233 -7.50 5.57 -1.84
C LEU A 233 -6.58 6.14 -2.93
N THR A 234 -5.53 6.84 -2.51
CA THR A 234 -4.57 7.44 -3.44
C THR A 234 -3.73 6.36 -4.11
N LYS A 235 -3.86 6.24 -5.43
CA LYS A 235 -3.01 5.38 -6.26
C LYS A 235 -1.71 6.10 -6.62
N ASN A 236 -0.59 5.42 -6.45
CA ASN A 236 0.76 5.91 -6.75
C ASN A 236 1.54 4.82 -7.54
N PRO A 237 1.20 4.60 -8.83
CA PRO A 237 1.91 3.65 -9.68
C PRO A 237 3.34 4.12 -9.97
N LYS A 238 4.32 3.23 -9.80
CA LYS A 238 5.72 3.52 -10.11
C LYS A 238 6.46 2.25 -10.52
N ILE A 239 7.33 2.38 -11.52
CA ILE A 239 8.18 1.31 -12.02
C ILE A 239 9.64 1.79 -11.97
N ASP A 240 10.55 0.85 -11.78
CA ASP A 240 11.99 1.07 -11.68
C ASP A 240 12.71 -0.01 -12.50
N VAL A 241 13.73 0.38 -13.25
CA VAL A 241 14.60 -0.50 -14.05
C VAL A 241 16.02 -0.31 -13.56
N VAL A 242 16.70 -1.42 -13.27
CA VAL A 242 18.13 -1.41 -12.93
C VAL A 242 18.84 -2.36 -13.87
N LYS A 243 19.90 -1.88 -14.50
CA LYS A 243 20.72 -2.61 -15.44
C LYS A 243 22.15 -2.71 -14.92
N THR A 244 22.61 -3.94 -14.78
CA THR A 244 23.98 -4.24 -14.33
C THR A 244 24.68 -5.14 -15.34
N SER A 245 26.01 -5.15 -15.30
CA SER A 245 26.84 -6.12 -16.03
C SER A 245 27.76 -6.84 -15.08
N VAL A 246 28.00 -8.12 -15.35
CA VAL A 246 29.05 -8.87 -14.65
C VAL A 246 30.43 -8.54 -15.23
N SER A 247 30.47 -8.22 -16.53
CA SER A 247 31.69 -7.80 -17.20
C SER A 247 32.06 -6.37 -16.80
N THR A 248 33.28 -6.18 -16.31
CA THR A 248 33.86 -4.86 -15.98
C THR A 248 34.50 -4.16 -17.17
N GLY A 249 34.55 -4.84 -18.33
CA GLY A 249 35.08 -4.33 -19.58
C GLY A 249 35.22 -5.44 -20.63
N TYR A 250 35.72 -5.07 -21.80
CA TYR A 250 36.01 -5.99 -22.91
C TYR A 250 37.30 -5.58 -23.63
N SER A 251 37.93 -6.51 -24.36
CA SER A 251 39.21 -6.27 -25.04
C SER A 251 39.25 -6.77 -26.49
N LEU A 252 38.44 -7.76 -26.85
CA LEU A 252 38.46 -8.42 -28.16
C LEU A 252 37.06 -8.46 -28.80
N VAL A 253 37.03 -8.56 -30.14
CA VAL A 253 35.79 -8.89 -30.87
C VAL A 253 35.38 -10.31 -30.48
N GLY A 254 34.11 -10.51 -30.18
CA GLY A 254 33.58 -11.80 -29.73
C GLY A 254 33.48 -11.93 -28.22
N ASP A 255 34.03 -11.00 -27.44
CA ASP A 255 33.83 -10.97 -25.98
C ASP A 255 32.33 -10.89 -25.66
N LEU A 256 31.89 -11.60 -24.63
CA LEU A 256 30.51 -11.58 -24.16
C LEU A 256 30.34 -10.61 -23.00
N ILE A 257 29.43 -9.66 -23.15
CA ILE A 257 28.96 -8.80 -22.07
C ILE A 257 27.65 -9.39 -21.56
N ASN A 258 27.66 -9.87 -20.32
CA ASN A 258 26.48 -10.41 -19.66
C ASN A 258 25.78 -9.30 -18.87
N TYR A 259 24.53 -9.02 -19.21
CA TYR A 259 23.68 -8.06 -18.55
C TYR A 259 22.62 -8.75 -17.67
N ASN A 260 22.34 -8.17 -16.51
CA ASN A 260 21.14 -8.46 -15.73
C ASN A 260 20.29 -7.18 -15.67
N ILE A 261 19.05 -7.30 -16.14
CA ILE A 261 18.03 -6.25 -16.10
C ILE A 261 17.00 -6.65 -15.05
N THR A 262 16.87 -5.84 -14.00
CA THR A 262 15.85 -6.01 -12.98
C THR A 262 14.76 -4.96 -13.16
N VAL A 263 13.52 -5.39 -13.34
CA VAL A 263 12.34 -4.52 -13.37
C VAL A 263 11.58 -4.68 -12.06
N LYS A 264 11.32 -3.58 -11.35
CA LYS A 264 10.66 -3.57 -10.03
C LYS A 264 9.45 -2.66 -10.04
N ASN A 265 8.34 -3.14 -9.49
CA ASN A 265 7.21 -2.27 -9.13
C ASN A 265 7.52 -1.60 -7.79
N THR A 266 7.77 -0.30 -7.83
CA THR A 266 8.07 0.52 -6.64
C THR A 266 6.88 1.37 -6.20
N GLY A 267 5.74 1.25 -6.89
CA GLY A 267 4.47 1.87 -6.52
C GLY A 267 3.63 1.02 -5.59
N ASN A 268 2.41 1.48 -5.30
CA ASN A 268 1.46 0.80 -4.39
C ASN A 268 0.34 0.03 -5.09
N VAL A 269 0.24 0.10 -6.42
CA VAL A 269 -0.75 -0.65 -7.21
C VAL A 269 -0.10 -1.77 -7.99
N THR A 270 -0.84 -2.86 -8.21
CA THR A 270 -0.44 -3.94 -9.09
C THR A 270 -0.39 -3.45 -10.54
N LEU A 271 0.76 -3.63 -11.20
CA LEU A 271 0.95 -3.28 -12.60
C LEU A 271 0.67 -4.49 -13.49
N PHE A 272 0.12 -4.27 -14.69
CA PHE A 272 -0.22 -5.32 -15.65
C PHE A 272 0.31 -4.97 -17.04
N GLN A 273 0.66 -5.99 -17.83
CA GLN A 273 1.12 -5.81 -19.22
C GLN A 273 2.32 -4.85 -19.34
N ILE A 274 3.33 -5.05 -18.49
CA ILE A 274 4.57 -4.26 -18.55
C ILE A 274 5.39 -4.75 -19.71
N VAL A 275 5.67 -3.89 -20.67
CA VAL A 275 6.53 -4.19 -21.82
C VAL A 275 7.97 -3.82 -21.45
N VAL A 276 8.87 -4.80 -21.55
CA VAL A 276 10.30 -4.66 -21.27
C VAL A 276 11.08 -4.83 -22.57
N THR A 277 11.90 -3.85 -22.91
CA THR A 277 12.71 -3.87 -24.14
C THR A 277 14.16 -3.49 -23.88
N ASP A 278 15.06 -4.13 -24.61
CA ASP A 278 16.48 -3.76 -24.68
C ASP A 278 16.90 -3.85 -26.16
N PRO A 279 17.04 -2.70 -26.84
CA PRO A 279 17.32 -2.69 -28.28
C PRO A 279 18.67 -3.32 -28.67
N LEU A 280 19.68 -3.28 -27.80
CA LEU A 280 21.02 -3.78 -28.10
C LEU A 280 21.05 -5.31 -28.12
N THR A 281 20.38 -5.93 -27.15
CA THR A 281 20.30 -7.40 -27.00
C THR A 281 19.15 -8.00 -27.79
N GLY A 282 18.15 -7.18 -28.16
CA GLY A 282 16.94 -7.62 -28.84
C GLY A 282 15.84 -8.12 -27.91
N LEU A 283 16.00 -7.96 -26.59
CA LEU A 283 14.95 -8.31 -25.62
C LEU A 283 13.65 -7.57 -25.94
N SER A 284 12.57 -8.34 -26.02
CA SER A 284 11.21 -7.85 -26.09
C SER A 284 10.32 -8.85 -25.36
N SER A 285 9.92 -8.49 -24.14
CA SER A 285 9.13 -9.35 -23.27
C SER A 285 8.03 -8.58 -22.58
N THR A 286 7.00 -9.30 -22.12
CA THR A 286 5.88 -8.71 -21.39
C THR A 286 5.69 -9.40 -20.06
N ILE A 287 5.76 -8.63 -18.96
CA ILE A 287 5.38 -9.09 -17.63
C ILE A 287 3.86 -8.96 -17.51
N THR A 288 3.16 -10.09 -17.35
CA THR A 288 1.69 -10.10 -17.27
C THR A 288 1.17 -9.30 -16.08
N SER A 289 1.79 -9.46 -14.92
CA SER A 289 1.45 -8.75 -13.69
C SER A 289 2.66 -8.64 -12.77
N LEU A 290 2.82 -7.51 -12.09
CA LEU A 290 3.86 -7.29 -11.08
C LEU A 290 3.24 -6.56 -9.88
N ALA A 291 3.08 -7.27 -8.77
CA ALA A 291 2.57 -6.71 -7.52
C ALA A 291 3.55 -5.70 -6.89
N PRO A 292 3.07 -4.77 -6.04
CA PRO A 292 3.93 -3.83 -5.32
C PRO A 292 5.12 -4.50 -4.63
N GLY A 293 6.31 -3.89 -4.77
CA GLY A 293 7.55 -4.37 -4.18
C GLY A 293 8.16 -5.62 -4.83
N LYS A 294 7.48 -6.24 -5.82
CA LYS A 294 8.02 -7.39 -6.56
C LYS A 294 8.90 -6.95 -7.72
N SER A 295 9.82 -7.84 -8.08
CA SER A 295 10.78 -7.67 -9.17
C SER A 295 10.76 -8.87 -10.11
N GLN A 296 11.15 -8.63 -11.35
CA GLN A 296 11.44 -9.66 -12.34
C GLN A 296 12.77 -9.37 -13.01
N GLU A 297 13.58 -10.40 -13.21
CA GLU A 297 14.90 -10.31 -13.80
C GLU A 297 14.93 -10.89 -15.22
N PHE A 298 15.76 -10.29 -16.06
CA PHE A 298 16.09 -10.75 -17.42
C PHE A 298 17.60 -10.79 -17.56
N ASN A 299 18.12 -11.94 -17.99
CA ASN A 299 19.55 -12.13 -18.23
C ASN A 299 19.77 -12.15 -19.74
N GLU A 300 20.54 -11.19 -20.23
CA GLU A 300 20.79 -10.99 -21.65
C GLU A 300 22.29 -10.95 -21.92
N THR A 301 22.69 -11.31 -23.14
CA THR A 301 24.10 -11.31 -23.54
C THR A 301 24.30 -10.53 -24.82
N TYR A 302 25.37 -9.74 -24.89
CA TYR A 302 25.79 -9.04 -26.10
C TYR A 302 27.20 -9.48 -26.51
N THR A 303 27.41 -9.72 -27.80
CA THR A 303 28.72 -10.08 -28.36
C THR A 303 29.40 -8.84 -28.92
N VAL A 304 30.58 -8.52 -28.41
CA VAL A 304 31.37 -7.34 -28.83
C VAL A 304 31.72 -7.41 -30.31
N THR A 305 31.45 -6.33 -31.02
CA THR A 305 31.70 -6.19 -32.45
C THR A 305 32.97 -5.39 -32.75
N LYS A 306 33.36 -5.34 -34.03
CA LYS A 306 34.45 -4.46 -34.47
C LYS A 306 34.14 -2.98 -34.25
N VAL A 307 32.88 -2.57 -34.33
CA VAL A 307 32.47 -1.17 -34.13
C VAL A 307 32.69 -0.77 -32.66
N ASP A 308 32.37 -1.67 -31.74
CA ASP A 308 32.53 -1.43 -30.29
C ASP A 308 34.01 -1.25 -29.90
N LEU A 309 34.93 -1.99 -30.54
CA LEU A 309 36.37 -1.80 -30.32
C LEU A 309 36.89 -0.45 -30.79
N VAL A 310 36.26 0.14 -31.81
CA VAL A 310 36.61 1.47 -32.36
C VAL A 310 35.98 2.57 -31.51
N ASN A 311 34.76 2.37 -31.04
CA ASN A 311 34.05 3.32 -30.17
C ASN A 311 34.60 3.35 -28.73
N ASN A 312 35.37 2.35 -28.34
CA ASN A 312 35.96 2.15 -27.01
C ASN A 312 34.95 1.95 -25.86
N SER A 313 33.65 1.94 -26.13
CA SER A 313 32.63 1.55 -25.16
C SER A 313 31.43 0.88 -25.82
N VAL A 314 30.69 0.10 -25.03
CA VAL A 314 29.37 -0.43 -25.37
C VAL A 314 28.36 0.19 -24.42
N THR A 315 27.49 1.05 -24.96
CA THR A 315 26.35 1.63 -24.24
C THR A 315 25.12 0.76 -24.48
N ASN A 316 24.46 0.35 -23.40
CA ASN A 316 23.22 -0.41 -23.47
C ASN A 316 22.14 0.20 -22.56
N THR A 317 20.94 0.41 -23.10
CA THR A 317 19.79 0.94 -22.38
C THR A 317 18.63 -0.06 -22.40
N ALA A 318 18.12 -0.39 -21.21
CA ALA A 318 16.89 -1.17 -21.05
C ALA A 318 15.73 -0.26 -20.67
N PHE A 319 14.53 -0.59 -21.11
CA PHE A 319 13.29 0.17 -20.88
C PHE A 319 12.22 -0.75 -20.30
N ALA A 320 11.41 -0.22 -19.38
CA ALA A 320 10.15 -0.81 -18.98
C ALA A 320 9.04 0.23 -19.13
N LYS A 321 7.93 -0.16 -19.74
CA LYS A 321 6.78 0.72 -20.00
C LYS A 321 5.49 0.01 -19.65
N VAL A 322 4.58 0.71 -19.00
CA VAL A 322 3.25 0.19 -18.71
C VAL A 322 2.19 1.28 -18.85
N LEU A 323 1.01 0.89 -19.32
CA LEU A 323 -0.16 1.75 -19.40
C LEU A 323 -1.16 1.29 -18.33
N THR A 324 -1.38 2.13 -17.33
CA THR A 324 -2.32 1.84 -16.23
C THR A 324 -3.77 1.83 -16.73
N ALA A 325 -4.69 1.30 -15.91
CA ALA A 325 -6.13 1.29 -16.22
C ALA A 325 -6.71 2.71 -16.42
N ASP A 326 -6.14 3.71 -15.74
CA ASP A 326 -6.50 5.12 -15.87
C ASP A 326 -5.86 5.78 -17.12
N ARG A 327 -5.26 4.98 -18.01
CA ARG A 327 -4.51 5.40 -19.22
C ARG A 327 -3.31 6.30 -18.93
N ILE A 328 -2.78 6.23 -17.71
CA ILE A 328 -1.52 6.88 -17.35
C ILE A 328 -0.39 5.96 -17.80
N GLU A 329 0.47 6.49 -18.67
CA GLU A 329 1.71 5.82 -19.04
C GLU A 329 2.77 6.10 -17.98
N ILE A 330 3.35 5.03 -17.44
CA ILE A 330 4.55 5.11 -16.62
C ILE A 330 5.63 4.30 -17.32
N SER A 331 6.85 4.83 -17.30
CA SER A 331 8.00 4.17 -17.86
C SER A 331 9.23 4.50 -17.03
N ASP A 332 10.21 3.62 -17.14
CA ASP A 332 11.54 3.86 -16.63
C ASP A 332 12.57 3.20 -17.55
N SER A 333 13.81 3.67 -17.47
CA SER A 333 14.91 3.15 -18.27
C SER A 333 16.23 3.31 -17.55
N ASP A 334 17.11 2.33 -17.71
CA ASP A 334 18.46 2.41 -17.18
C ASP A 334 19.51 2.13 -18.26
N THR A 335 20.57 2.95 -18.25
CA THR A 335 21.65 2.92 -19.23
C THR A 335 22.96 2.56 -18.54
N LEU A 336 23.58 1.50 -19.04
CA LEU A 336 24.88 1.05 -18.60
C LEU A 336 25.91 1.19 -19.72
N VAL A 337 27.08 1.73 -19.38
CA VAL A 337 28.23 1.83 -20.28
C VAL A 337 29.29 0.86 -19.79
N VAL A 338 29.69 -0.07 -20.65
CA VAL A 338 30.82 -0.96 -20.42
C VAL A 338 31.98 -0.45 -21.27
N GLU A 339 33.07 -0.05 -20.62
CA GLU A 339 34.24 0.51 -21.30
C GLU A 339 35.17 -0.60 -21.81
N LYS A 340 35.86 -0.31 -22.91
CA LYS A 340 36.97 -1.15 -23.38
C LYS A 340 38.08 -1.14 -22.34
N SER A 341 38.54 -2.32 -21.96
CA SER A 341 39.69 -2.46 -21.07
C SER A 341 40.97 -2.11 -21.81
N PHE A 342 41.72 -1.15 -21.26
CA PHE A 342 43.10 -0.88 -21.69
C PHE A 342 44.03 -1.82 -20.92
N VAL A 343 44.66 -2.75 -21.62
CA VAL A 343 45.80 -3.47 -21.07
C VAL A 343 46.95 -2.48 -20.98
N LEU A 344 47.49 -2.23 -19.78
CA LEU A 344 48.65 -1.35 -19.61
C LEU A 344 49.79 -1.94 -20.45
N GLY A 345 50.26 -1.20 -21.46
CA GLY A 345 51.33 -1.69 -22.33
C GLY A 345 52.60 -1.98 -21.53
N CYS A 346 53.39 -2.96 -21.98
CA CYS A 346 54.64 -3.34 -21.34
C CYS A 346 55.60 -2.15 -21.20
N GLY A 347 56.16 -1.95 -19.99
CA GLY A 347 57.17 -0.92 -19.74
C GLY A 347 58.45 -1.22 -20.50
N SER A 348 59.05 -0.23 -21.18
CA SER A 348 60.18 -0.48 -22.07
C SER A 348 61.43 -1.03 -21.37
N ILE A 349 62.14 -1.97 -22.03
CA ILE A 349 63.43 -2.47 -21.55
C ILE A 349 64.48 -1.35 -21.64
N LEU A 350 65.02 -0.94 -20.50
CA LEU A 350 66.13 0.01 -20.39
C LEU A 350 67.31 -0.66 -19.68
N VAL A 351 68.46 -0.74 -20.36
CA VAL A 351 69.67 -1.35 -19.80
C VAL A 351 70.49 -0.27 -19.10
N ARG A 352 70.70 -0.40 -17.78
CA ARG A 352 71.60 0.49 -17.03
C ARG A 352 73.02 -0.02 -17.18
N ASN A 353 73.78 0.68 -18.00
CA ASN A 353 75.04 0.17 -18.53
C ASN A 353 76.27 0.42 -17.64
N ALA A 354 76.08 0.80 -16.37
CA ALA A 354 77.16 0.98 -15.41
C ALA A 354 76.71 0.52 -14.02
N PHE A 355 77.59 -0.17 -13.30
CA PHE A 355 77.33 -0.65 -11.94
C PHE A 355 78.65 -0.83 -11.15
N SER A 356 78.55 -0.82 -9.82
CA SER A 356 79.66 -0.84 -8.86
C SER A 356 79.50 -1.96 -7.84
N PRO A 357 80.00 -3.19 -8.10
CA PRO A 357 79.89 -4.31 -7.17
C PRO A 357 80.89 -4.17 -6.01
N ASN A 358 80.61 -3.26 -5.08
CA ASN A 358 81.44 -2.94 -3.91
C ASN A 358 80.78 -3.36 -2.58
N GLY A 359 79.52 -3.82 -2.62
CA GLY A 359 78.75 -4.30 -1.47
C GLY A 359 78.12 -3.20 -0.63
N ASP A 360 78.00 -1.96 -1.14
CA ASP A 360 77.37 -0.84 -0.44
C ASP A 360 75.83 -0.81 -0.57
N GLY A 361 75.26 -1.74 -1.34
CA GLY A 361 73.83 -1.87 -1.61
C GLY A 361 73.33 -1.00 -2.76
N ILE A 362 74.18 -0.19 -3.39
CA ILE A 362 73.82 0.76 -4.44
C ILE A 362 74.50 0.36 -5.75
N ASN A 363 73.71 0.03 -6.77
CA ASN A 363 74.21 -0.39 -8.08
C ASN A 363 75.22 -1.56 -7.99
N ASP A 364 75.07 -2.46 -7.03
CA ASP A 364 75.95 -3.63 -6.89
C ASP A 364 75.75 -4.69 -7.99
N VAL A 365 74.63 -4.61 -8.71
CA VAL A 365 74.26 -5.55 -9.77
C VAL A 365 73.97 -4.80 -11.07
N PHE A 366 74.14 -5.50 -12.18
CA PHE A 366 73.71 -5.02 -13.48
C PHE A 366 72.18 -4.99 -13.57
N VAL A 367 71.58 -3.79 -13.68
CA VAL A 367 70.13 -3.63 -13.67
C VAL A 367 69.59 -3.42 -15.09
N ILE A 368 68.57 -4.19 -15.44
CA ILE A 368 67.79 -4.00 -16.67
C ILE A 368 66.34 -3.70 -16.25
N ASP A 369 65.87 -2.48 -16.47
CA ASP A 369 64.52 -2.08 -16.05
C ASP A 369 63.46 -2.91 -16.78
N ASN A 370 62.38 -3.24 -16.05
CA ASN A 370 61.22 -4.01 -16.51
C ASN A 370 61.47 -5.47 -16.94
N ILE A 371 62.73 -5.95 -17.00
CA ILE A 371 63.05 -7.31 -17.48
C ILE A 371 62.44 -8.44 -16.62
N GLY A 372 62.14 -8.15 -15.35
CA GLY A 372 61.53 -9.10 -14.42
C GLY A 372 60.01 -9.22 -14.54
N ASP A 373 59.35 -8.40 -15.36
CA ASP A 373 57.93 -8.57 -15.66
C ASP A 373 57.75 -9.70 -16.67
N THR A 374 57.57 -10.92 -16.16
CA THR A 374 57.44 -12.13 -16.97
C THR A 374 56.14 -12.18 -17.79
N SER A 375 55.16 -11.33 -17.50
CA SER A 375 53.94 -11.23 -18.32
C SER A 375 54.25 -10.51 -19.64
N CYS A 376 55.14 -9.53 -19.57
CA CYS A 376 55.59 -8.75 -20.71
C CYS A 376 56.83 -9.33 -21.40
N TYR A 377 57.74 -9.91 -20.62
CA TYR A 377 59.04 -10.41 -21.04
C TYR A 377 59.24 -11.86 -20.56
N PRO A 378 58.49 -12.82 -21.14
CA PRO A 378 58.41 -14.18 -20.61
C PRO A 378 59.72 -14.97 -20.72
N GLU A 379 60.61 -14.58 -21.62
CA GLU A 379 61.93 -15.18 -21.78
C GLU A 379 62.97 -14.12 -22.05
N ASN A 380 64.15 -14.29 -21.45
CA ASN A 380 65.31 -13.47 -21.76
C ASN A 380 66.63 -14.25 -21.55
N THR A 381 67.68 -13.81 -22.22
CA THR A 381 69.05 -14.29 -22.02
C THR A 381 70.00 -13.12 -21.95
N VAL A 382 70.91 -13.14 -20.97
CA VAL A 382 71.96 -12.12 -20.82
C VAL A 382 73.31 -12.80 -20.93
N GLU A 383 74.12 -12.31 -21.86
CA GLU A 383 75.51 -12.70 -22.05
C GLU A 383 76.42 -11.49 -21.84
N ILE A 384 77.55 -11.67 -21.18
CA ILE A 384 78.53 -10.60 -20.93
C ILE A 384 79.91 -11.11 -21.30
N TYR A 385 80.61 -10.30 -22.09
CA TYR A 385 81.93 -10.57 -22.62
C TYR A 385 82.93 -9.52 -22.11
N ASN A 386 84.17 -9.93 -21.87
CA ASN A 386 85.25 -8.98 -21.59
C ASN A 386 85.76 -8.31 -22.89
N ARG A 387 86.70 -7.36 -22.75
CA ARG A 387 87.29 -6.62 -23.88
C ARG A 387 87.95 -7.50 -24.95
N TRP A 388 88.31 -8.74 -24.64
CA TRP A 388 88.90 -9.69 -25.59
C TRP A 388 87.86 -10.60 -26.27
N GLY A 389 86.56 -10.36 -26.04
CA GLY A 389 85.48 -11.17 -26.59
C GLY A 389 85.26 -12.50 -25.88
N ILE A 390 85.80 -12.67 -24.67
CA ILE A 390 85.64 -13.90 -23.88
C ILE A 390 84.39 -13.78 -23.02
N LEU A 391 83.51 -14.78 -23.09
CA LEU A 391 82.28 -14.87 -22.28
C LEU A 391 82.63 -15.04 -20.79
N VAL A 392 82.17 -14.10 -19.96
CA VAL A 392 82.40 -14.08 -18.51
C VAL A 392 81.13 -14.34 -17.71
N PHE A 393 79.95 -14.14 -18.29
CA PHE A 393 78.66 -14.45 -17.67
C PHE A 393 77.62 -14.77 -18.73
N GLU A 394 76.79 -15.77 -18.48
CA GLU A 394 75.65 -16.15 -19.30
C GLU A 394 74.55 -16.66 -18.36
N THR A 395 73.32 -16.19 -18.57
CA THR A 395 72.15 -16.77 -17.91
C THR A 395 70.90 -16.65 -18.77
N LYS A 396 69.91 -17.50 -18.48
CA LYS A 396 68.54 -17.40 -18.99
C LYS A 396 67.63 -16.97 -17.86
N ASN A 397 66.55 -16.27 -18.18
CA ASN A 397 65.62 -15.71 -17.19
C ASN A 397 66.36 -14.78 -16.21
N TYR A 398 67.17 -13.89 -16.75
CA TYR A 398 67.81 -12.84 -15.97
C TYR A 398 66.73 -12.04 -15.25
N ASP A 399 66.94 -11.85 -13.95
CA ASP A 399 66.16 -10.94 -13.13
C ASP A 399 67.13 -10.05 -12.35
N ASN A 400 66.67 -8.91 -11.85
CA ASN A 400 67.53 -7.98 -11.11
C ASN A 400 67.76 -8.41 -9.64
N GLN A 401 67.33 -9.60 -9.21
CA GLN A 401 67.22 -9.99 -7.79
C GLN A 401 67.96 -11.29 -7.45
N ASN A 402 67.54 -12.41 -8.03
CA ASN A 402 68.01 -13.77 -7.74
C ASN A 402 68.95 -14.31 -8.83
N ASN A 403 68.67 -13.98 -10.10
CA ASN A 403 69.43 -14.44 -11.26
C ASN A 403 70.03 -13.25 -12.01
N ASN A 404 70.91 -12.55 -11.31
CA ASN A 404 71.55 -11.32 -11.77
C ASN A 404 73.05 -11.50 -12.02
N PHE A 405 73.67 -10.43 -12.52
CA PHE A 405 75.11 -10.29 -12.64
C PHE A 405 75.63 -9.27 -11.63
N GLU A 406 76.30 -9.81 -10.61
CA GLU A 406 76.94 -9.11 -9.49
C GLU A 406 78.44 -8.81 -9.76
N GLY A 407 78.87 -8.84 -11.02
CA GLY A 407 80.28 -8.63 -11.39
C GLY A 407 81.21 -9.81 -11.10
N LEU A 408 80.68 -10.98 -10.73
CA LEU A 408 81.45 -12.22 -10.63
C LEU A 408 81.42 -13.00 -11.96
N SER A 409 82.57 -13.56 -12.34
CA SER A 409 82.64 -14.42 -13.53
C SER A 409 81.98 -15.77 -13.25
N ARG A 410 80.94 -16.10 -14.03
CA ARG A 410 80.28 -17.43 -14.03
C ARG A 410 80.48 -18.18 -15.35
N GLY A 411 81.27 -17.63 -16.27
CA GLY A 411 81.64 -18.24 -17.54
C GLY A 411 82.73 -19.33 -17.41
N ARG A 412 83.02 -20.01 -18.53
CA ARG A 412 83.88 -21.22 -18.61
C ARG A 412 85.40 -20.96 -18.46
N THR A 413 85.84 -19.89 -17.77
CA THR A 413 87.27 -19.46 -17.76
C THR A 413 87.90 -19.31 -16.36
N THR A 414 89.25 -19.32 -16.36
CA THR A 414 90.22 -19.45 -15.26
C THR A 414 90.37 -18.22 -14.34
N ILE A 415 89.31 -17.43 -14.14
CA ILE A 415 89.28 -16.41 -13.07
C ILE A 415 88.63 -17.06 -11.86
N ASN A 416 89.30 -17.00 -10.71
CA ASN A 416 88.77 -17.55 -9.46
C ASN A 416 87.37 -16.95 -9.21
N GLN A 417 86.34 -17.79 -9.17
CA GLN A 417 84.93 -17.35 -9.12
C GLN A 417 84.64 -16.37 -7.97
N SER A 418 85.48 -16.37 -6.94
CA SER A 418 85.38 -15.55 -5.73
C SER A 418 86.13 -14.20 -5.78
N SER A 419 86.88 -13.86 -6.84
CA SER A 419 87.72 -12.65 -6.85
C SER A 419 87.11 -11.42 -7.53
N GLY A 420 85.93 -11.58 -8.14
CA GLY A 420 85.26 -10.55 -8.92
C GLY A 420 86.01 -10.14 -10.19
N LEU A 421 85.26 -9.68 -11.19
CA LEU A 421 85.83 -9.19 -12.42
C LEU A 421 86.57 -7.86 -12.18
N PRO A 422 87.67 -7.58 -12.90
CA PRO A 422 88.37 -6.30 -12.78
C PRO A 422 87.49 -5.15 -13.29
N ALA A 423 87.69 -3.96 -12.74
CA ALA A 423 87.07 -2.74 -13.25
C ALA A 423 87.47 -2.53 -14.71
N GLY A 424 86.52 -2.08 -15.53
CA GLY A 424 86.74 -1.89 -16.96
C GLY A 424 85.47 -1.98 -17.79
N THR A 425 85.66 -1.98 -19.11
CA THR A 425 84.58 -2.08 -20.09
C THR A 425 84.38 -3.52 -20.53
N TYR A 426 83.13 -3.94 -20.44
CA TYR A 426 82.59 -5.22 -20.88
C TYR A 426 81.58 -4.97 -22.00
N PHE A 427 81.14 -6.02 -22.66
CA PHE A 427 80.12 -5.97 -23.69
C PHE A 427 78.97 -6.90 -23.31
N TYR A 428 77.74 -6.40 -23.30
CA TYR A 428 76.56 -7.21 -22.99
C TYR A 428 75.76 -7.49 -24.26
N ILE A 429 75.11 -8.65 -24.29
CA ILE A 429 74.07 -9.01 -25.25
C ILE A 429 72.85 -9.47 -24.45
N LEU A 430 71.72 -8.82 -24.67
CA LEU A 430 70.43 -9.15 -24.11
C LEU A 430 69.51 -9.58 -25.25
N ASN A 431 69.06 -10.83 -25.25
CA ASN A 431 67.96 -11.28 -26.09
C ASN A 431 66.72 -11.44 -25.21
N TYR A 432 65.55 -11.02 -25.68
CA TYR A 432 64.30 -11.15 -24.91
C TYR A 432 63.09 -11.27 -25.81
N LEU A 433 62.09 -12.02 -25.36
CA LEU A 433 60.77 -12.03 -25.97
C LEU A 433 59.92 -10.92 -25.35
N SER A 434 59.12 -10.21 -26.16
CA SER A 434 58.12 -9.26 -25.68
C SER A 434 56.73 -9.64 -26.18
N VAL A 435 55.69 -9.40 -25.38
CA VAL A 435 54.28 -9.57 -25.80
C VAL A 435 53.76 -8.26 -26.41
N ASP A 436 53.23 -8.30 -27.63
CA ASP A 436 52.60 -7.12 -28.26
C ASP A 436 51.13 -6.92 -27.82
N GLY A 437 50.50 -5.82 -28.24
CA GLY A 437 49.12 -5.49 -27.87
C GLY A 437 48.06 -6.49 -28.36
N ASN A 438 48.45 -7.47 -29.19
CA ASN A 438 47.60 -8.56 -29.67
C ASN A 438 47.96 -9.92 -29.03
N GLY A 439 48.85 -9.93 -28.02
CA GLY A 439 49.29 -11.14 -27.33
C GLY A 439 50.33 -11.98 -28.09
N ASN A 440 50.91 -11.48 -29.19
CA ASN A 440 51.92 -12.23 -29.94
C ASN A 440 53.32 -11.99 -29.36
N LEU A 441 54.15 -13.03 -29.38
CA LEU A 441 55.55 -12.96 -28.96
C LEU A 441 56.43 -12.37 -30.07
N GLN A 442 57.27 -11.40 -29.70
CA GLN A 442 58.25 -10.77 -30.57
C GLN A 442 59.66 -10.95 -30.00
N SER A 443 60.59 -11.42 -30.82
CA SER A 443 62.00 -11.55 -30.42
C SER A 443 62.74 -10.23 -30.58
N ASN A 444 63.40 -9.79 -29.52
CA ASN A 444 64.16 -8.56 -29.46
C ASN A 444 65.61 -8.83 -29.05
N LYS A 445 66.51 -7.93 -29.46
CA LYS A 445 67.91 -7.94 -29.08
C LYS A 445 68.39 -6.53 -28.75
N LYS A 446 69.14 -6.41 -27.66
CA LYS A 446 69.92 -5.22 -27.29
C LYS A 446 71.34 -5.62 -26.98
N ASP A 447 72.29 -4.79 -27.39
CA ASP A 447 73.69 -4.99 -27.07
C ASP A 447 74.39 -3.65 -26.89
N GLY A 448 75.52 -3.66 -26.17
CA GLY A 448 76.26 -2.45 -25.88
C GLY A 448 77.38 -2.66 -24.86
N TYR A 449 78.01 -1.56 -24.48
CA TYR A 449 79.07 -1.57 -23.48
C TYR A 449 78.48 -1.56 -22.07
N LEU A 450 79.08 -2.34 -21.17
CA LEU A 450 78.81 -2.39 -19.74
C LEU A 450 80.06 -1.94 -18.97
N TYR A 451 79.92 -0.98 -18.06
CA TYR A 451 81.02 -0.44 -17.28
C TYR A 451 80.98 -0.98 -15.86
N ILE A 452 82.02 -1.70 -15.46
CA ILE A 452 82.22 -2.13 -14.07
C ILE A 452 83.20 -1.16 -13.42
N THR A 453 82.73 -0.46 -12.39
CA THR A 453 83.57 0.38 -11.51
C THR A 453 83.68 -0.30 -10.14
N LYS A 454 84.77 -0.09 -9.39
CA LYS A 454 84.91 -0.62 -8.03
C LYS A 454 84.94 0.51 -7.02
#